data_AF-A0A7W8K651-F1
#
_entry.id   AF-A0A7W8K651-F1
#
_cell.length_a   1.000
_cell.length_b   1.000
_cell.length_c   1.000
_cell.angle_alpha   90.00
_cell.angle_beta   90.00
_cell.angle_gamma   90.00
#
_symmetry.space_group_name_H-M   'P 1'
#
loop_
_entity.id
_entity.type
_entity.pdbx_description
1 polymer ?
#
loop_
_entity_poly.entity_id
_entity_poly.type
_entity_poly.pdbx_seq_one_letter_code
_entity_poly.pdbx_strand_id
1 'polypeptide(L)'
;MTTRGDQILDRALSKVGGKGLFVKELEVAMADGRADLAVHCLKDLPMDLPEGYSLAAILEREDPRDAFISNDYASLDELPHGAVVGTSSLRRQALIAARYPHLTILPLRGNLDTRLGKLDRGDYAAIILAAAGLNRLGLAARIRSVLSPELSLPAAGQGTLAIEIMGERHDGVDLQRLLAPLNDVATAQVSLAERKVSRIFGGSCQIPLAAYATINGEQMHLRAMVATPDGQRMASAEVSGAASDPEALGEQAAQLLRQQDAAGILASCAVTPDNHEGLAPHA
;
A
#
# COMPACT_ATOMS: atom_id res chain seq x y z
N MET A 1 -14.86 -0.91 -16.59
CA MET A 1 -13.91 0.11 -17.07
C MET A 1 -12.50 -0.42 -16.86
N THR A 2 -11.56 -0.15 -17.76
CA THR A 2 -10.14 -0.55 -17.61
C THR A 2 -9.31 0.73 -17.55
N THR A 3 -8.41 0.83 -16.59
CA THR A 3 -7.55 2.00 -16.41
C THR A 3 -6.30 1.88 -17.28
N ARG A 4 -5.60 2.98 -17.57
CA ARG A 4 -4.28 2.88 -18.24
C ARG A 4 -3.28 2.11 -17.39
N GLY A 5 -3.43 2.16 -16.08
CA GLY A 5 -2.61 1.40 -15.14
C GLY A 5 -2.78 -0.11 -15.28
N ASP A 6 -3.95 -0.59 -15.71
CA ASP A 6 -4.20 -2.00 -16.02
C ASP A 6 -3.58 -2.43 -17.35
N GLN A 7 -3.38 -1.48 -18.28
CA GLN A 7 -2.89 -1.74 -19.64
C GLN A 7 -1.36 -1.67 -19.75
N ILE A 8 -0.70 -0.91 -18.87
CA ILE A 8 0.76 -0.75 -18.88
C ILE A 8 1.39 -1.79 -17.94
N LEU A 9 1.77 -2.93 -18.51
CA LEU A 9 2.41 -4.04 -17.77
C LEU A 9 3.95 -4.03 -17.88
N ASP A 10 4.49 -3.28 -18.83
CA ASP A 10 5.87 -3.38 -19.36
C ASP A 10 6.78 -2.18 -19.02
N ARG A 11 6.27 -1.12 -18.37
CA ARG A 11 7.04 0.06 -17.96
C ARG A 11 6.76 0.46 -16.51
N ALA A 12 7.73 1.11 -15.85
CA ALA A 12 7.51 1.70 -14.55
C ALA A 12 6.44 2.80 -14.63
N LEU A 13 5.39 2.74 -13.80
CA LEU A 13 4.30 3.73 -13.73
C LEU A 13 4.80 5.18 -13.54
N SER A 14 5.99 5.35 -12.94
CA SER A 14 6.70 6.63 -12.80
C SER A 14 7.08 7.25 -14.16
N LYS A 15 7.34 6.44 -15.19
CA LYS A 15 7.69 6.90 -16.54
C LYS A 15 6.49 7.25 -17.42
N VAL A 16 5.25 6.96 -16.99
CA VAL A 16 4.06 7.08 -17.87
C VAL A 16 2.97 8.01 -17.33
N GLY A 17 3.01 8.42 -16.06
CA GLY A 17 2.08 9.46 -15.57
C GLY A 17 1.85 9.55 -14.05
N GLY A 18 2.61 8.84 -13.23
CA GLY A 18 2.56 8.98 -11.77
C GLY A 18 1.37 8.27 -11.10
N LYS A 19 1.23 8.51 -9.79
CA LYS A 19 0.36 7.77 -8.85
C LYS A 19 -1.14 7.84 -9.18
N GLY A 20 -1.55 8.80 -10.01
CA GLY A 20 -2.94 9.08 -10.33
C GLY A 20 -3.51 8.31 -11.52
N LEU A 21 -2.75 7.44 -12.22
CA LEU A 21 -3.27 6.82 -13.45
C LEU A 21 -4.60 6.08 -13.22
N PHE A 22 -4.65 5.18 -12.23
CA PHE A 22 -5.86 4.42 -11.90
C PHE A 22 -7.03 5.28 -11.40
N VAL A 23 -6.72 6.38 -10.72
CA VAL A 23 -7.72 7.27 -10.12
C VAL A 23 -8.26 8.24 -11.15
N LYS A 24 -7.41 8.73 -12.07
CA LYS A 24 -7.78 9.78 -13.02
C LYS A 24 -8.87 9.35 -13.99
N GLU A 25 -8.85 8.09 -14.44
CA GLU A 25 -9.90 7.61 -15.33
C GLU A 25 -11.25 7.44 -14.63
N LEU A 26 -11.24 7.14 -13.32
CA LEU A 26 -12.45 7.11 -12.50
C LEU A 26 -12.99 8.52 -12.26
N GLU A 27 -12.12 9.47 -11.94
CA GLU A 27 -12.47 10.90 -11.84
C GLU A 27 -13.10 11.42 -13.15
N VAL A 28 -12.48 11.12 -14.30
CA VAL A 28 -13.02 11.52 -15.61
C VAL A 28 -14.38 10.86 -15.87
N ALA A 29 -14.56 9.59 -15.47
CA ALA A 29 -15.87 8.94 -15.58
C ALA A 29 -16.95 9.63 -14.74
N MET A 30 -16.61 10.09 -13.54
CA MET A 30 -17.53 10.87 -12.72
C MET A 30 -17.80 12.25 -13.34
N ALA A 31 -16.77 12.96 -13.77
CA ALA A 31 -16.88 14.29 -14.39
C ALA A 31 -17.72 14.29 -15.67
N ASP A 32 -17.62 13.23 -16.47
CA ASP A 32 -18.42 13.04 -17.69
C ASP A 32 -19.86 12.57 -17.41
N GLY A 33 -20.24 12.36 -16.15
CA GLY A 33 -21.54 11.80 -15.78
C GLY A 33 -21.75 10.33 -16.15
N ARG A 34 -20.65 9.59 -16.42
CA ARG A 34 -20.67 8.14 -16.72
C ARG A 34 -20.67 7.28 -15.46
N ALA A 35 -20.39 7.88 -14.31
CA ALA A 35 -20.40 7.25 -12.99
C ALA A 35 -20.81 8.27 -11.92
N ASP A 36 -21.41 7.79 -10.83
CA ASP A 36 -21.81 8.64 -9.69
C ASP A 36 -20.78 8.65 -8.57
N LEU A 37 -20.00 7.58 -8.46
CA LEU A 37 -18.98 7.36 -7.43
C LEU A 37 -17.88 6.46 -7.96
N ALA A 38 -16.76 6.44 -7.25
CA ALA A 38 -15.65 5.53 -7.49
C ALA A 38 -15.23 4.83 -6.19
N VAL A 39 -14.85 3.55 -6.29
CA VAL A 39 -14.42 2.74 -5.14
C VAL A 39 -12.95 2.40 -5.29
N HIS A 40 -12.17 2.69 -4.26
CA HIS A 40 -10.72 2.58 -4.29
C HIS A 40 -10.20 1.74 -3.13
N CYS A 41 -9.09 1.04 -3.34
CA CYS A 41 -8.23 0.65 -2.23
C CYS A 41 -7.58 1.91 -1.66
N LEU A 42 -7.76 2.21 -0.38
CA LEU A 42 -7.35 3.49 0.20
C LEU A 42 -5.84 3.73 0.12
N LYS A 43 -5.02 2.67 0.17
CA LYS A 43 -3.57 2.72 0.00
C LYS A 43 -3.12 3.23 -1.38
N ASP A 44 -3.97 3.07 -2.39
CA ASP A 44 -3.70 3.42 -3.79
C ASP A 44 -4.22 4.83 -4.13
N LEU A 45 -5.07 5.40 -3.28
CA LEU A 45 -5.60 6.75 -3.42
C LEU A 45 -4.53 7.81 -3.07
N PRO A 46 -4.41 8.91 -3.83
CA PRO A 46 -3.54 10.03 -3.46
C PRO A 46 -3.93 10.60 -2.09
N MET A 47 -2.97 11.25 -1.43
CA MET A 47 -3.17 11.80 -0.08
C MET A 47 -4.09 13.02 -0.09
N ASP A 48 -4.00 13.80 -1.18
CA ASP A 48 -4.84 14.96 -1.46
C ASP A 48 -5.62 14.63 -2.73
N LEU A 49 -6.95 14.75 -2.64
CA LEU A 49 -7.83 14.60 -3.80
C LEU A 49 -7.84 15.91 -4.61
N PRO A 50 -8.09 15.84 -5.93
CA PRO A 50 -8.26 17.06 -6.72
C PRO A 50 -9.46 17.88 -6.23
N GLU A 51 -9.42 19.18 -6.54
CA GLU A 51 -10.55 20.07 -6.26
C GLU A 51 -11.83 19.54 -6.91
N GLY A 52 -12.94 19.60 -6.16
CA GLY A 52 -14.24 19.08 -6.60
C GLY A 52 -14.49 17.60 -6.29
N TYR A 53 -13.52 16.88 -5.70
CA TYR A 53 -13.68 15.50 -5.26
C TYR A 53 -13.55 15.38 -3.74
N SER A 54 -14.25 14.40 -3.15
CA SER A 54 -14.19 14.14 -1.72
C SER A 54 -14.39 12.65 -1.42
N LEU A 55 -13.89 12.22 -0.26
CA LEU A 55 -14.18 10.89 0.26
C LEU A 55 -15.52 10.90 0.99
N ALA A 56 -16.50 10.21 0.41
CA ALA A 56 -17.84 10.08 1.01
C ALA A 56 -17.85 9.09 2.17
N ALA A 57 -17.12 7.99 2.04
CA ALA A 57 -17.09 6.94 3.05
C ALA A 57 -15.73 6.23 3.04
N ILE A 58 -15.25 5.91 4.25
CA ILE A 58 -14.17 4.95 4.48
C ILE A 58 -14.81 3.73 5.12
N LEU A 59 -14.77 2.60 4.42
CA LEU A 59 -15.47 1.38 4.83
C LEU A 59 -14.68 0.64 5.92
N GLU A 60 -15.35 -0.27 6.62
CA GLU A 60 -14.73 -1.16 7.60
C GLU A 60 -13.46 -1.85 7.03
N ARG A 61 -12.39 -1.80 7.82
CA ARG A 61 -11.08 -2.35 7.45
C ARG A 61 -11.10 -3.87 7.48
N GLU A 62 -10.74 -4.49 6.36
CA GLU A 62 -10.42 -5.93 6.33
C GLU A 62 -8.99 -6.16 6.89
N ASP A 63 -8.52 -7.40 6.99
CA ASP A 63 -7.18 -7.77 7.41
C ASP A 63 -6.09 -6.92 6.70
N PRO A 64 -5.43 -6.02 7.46
CA PRO A 64 -4.46 -5.09 6.91
C PRO A 64 -3.09 -5.75 6.70
N ARG A 65 -2.91 -7.02 7.08
CA ARG A 65 -1.61 -7.70 7.05
C ARG A 65 -1.19 -8.05 5.63
N ASP A 66 0.12 -8.21 5.50
CA ASP A 66 0.68 -8.87 4.33
C ASP A 66 0.53 -10.40 4.47
N ALA A 67 0.30 -11.07 3.35
CA ALA A 67 0.22 -12.52 3.24
C ALA A 67 1.48 -13.05 2.54
N PHE A 68 1.98 -14.17 3.03
CA PHE A 68 2.97 -15.00 2.40
C PHE A 68 2.26 -16.08 1.56
N ILE A 69 2.62 -16.17 0.29
CA ILE A 69 2.03 -17.10 -0.68
C ILE A 69 3.17 -17.87 -1.31
N SER A 70 3.14 -19.19 -1.16
CA SER A 70 4.10 -20.11 -1.76
C SER A 70 3.41 -21.44 -2.06
N ASN A 71 3.86 -22.11 -3.11
CA ASN A 71 3.39 -23.45 -3.45
C ASN A 71 4.04 -24.50 -2.54
N ASP A 72 5.32 -24.31 -2.21
CA ASP A 72 6.17 -25.36 -1.62
C ASP A 72 6.54 -25.11 -0.15
N TYR A 73 6.47 -23.86 0.32
CA TYR A 73 6.93 -23.47 1.67
C TYR A 73 5.79 -22.88 2.51
N ALA A 74 5.84 -23.02 3.84
CA ALA A 74 4.81 -22.50 4.74
C ALA A 74 5.10 -21.06 5.25
N SER A 75 6.37 -20.66 5.28
CA SER A 75 6.80 -19.36 5.80
C SER A 75 8.05 -18.82 5.10
N LEU A 76 8.41 -17.57 5.39
CA LEU A 76 9.69 -16.98 4.96
C LEU A 76 10.89 -17.68 5.61
N ASP A 77 10.75 -18.20 6.84
CA ASP A 77 11.83 -18.87 7.57
C ASP A 77 12.26 -20.20 6.94
N GLU A 78 11.37 -20.83 6.17
CA GLU A 78 11.63 -22.11 5.50
C GLU A 78 12.30 -21.95 4.13
N LEU A 79 12.41 -20.73 3.61
CA LEU A 79 12.98 -20.50 2.30
C LEU A 79 14.50 -20.76 2.29
N PRO A 80 15.03 -21.53 1.32
CA PRO A 80 16.45 -21.80 1.25
C PRO A 80 17.25 -20.56 0.85
N HIS A 81 18.56 -20.59 1.10
CA HIS A 81 19.47 -19.53 0.69
C HIS A 81 19.34 -19.25 -0.82
N GLY A 82 19.24 -17.97 -1.19
CA GLY A 82 19.09 -17.53 -2.57
C GLY A 82 17.67 -17.66 -3.13
N ALA A 83 16.70 -18.20 -2.37
CA ALA A 83 15.32 -18.30 -2.84
C ALA A 83 14.75 -16.94 -3.24
N VAL A 84 13.94 -16.95 -4.29
CA VAL A 84 13.43 -15.73 -4.91
C VAL A 84 12.06 -15.38 -4.35
N VAL A 85 11.93 -14.18 -3.76
CA VAL A 85 10.68 -13.62 -3.24
C VAL A 85 10.19 -12.48 -4.15
N GLY A 86 8.96 -12.60 -4.63
CA GLY A 86 8.35 -11.65 -5.56
C GLY A 86 7.61 -10.51 -4.88
N THR A 87 8.08 -9.27 -5.05
CA THR A 87 7.36 -8.04 -4.67
C THR A 87 7.93 -6.81 -5.39
N SER A 88 7.06 -5.91 -5.85
CA SER A 88 7.46 -4.57 -6.32
C SER A 88 7.23 -3.46 -5.29
N SER A 89 6.83 -3.81 -4.07
CA SER A 89 6.70 -2.85 -2.96
C SER A 89 8.06 -2.68 -2.27
N LEU A 90 8.63 -1.48 -2.33
CA LEU A 90 9.87 -1.16 -1.63
C LEU A 90 9.73 -1.29 -0.11
N ARG A 91 8.54 -1.02 0.44
CA ARG A 91 8.20 -1.27 1.85
C ARG A 91 8.43 -2.73 2.23
N ARG A 92 7.82 -3.66 1.48
CA ARG A 92 7.95 -5.11 1.72
C ARG A 92 9.39 -5.55 1.49
N GLN A 93 10.02 -5.06 0.42
CA GLN A 93 11.41 -5.37 0.09
C GLN A 93 12.34 -5.01 1.26
N ALA A 94 12.28 -3.79 1.78
CA ALA A 94 13.11 -3.34 2.87
C ALA A 94 12.96 -4.20 4.13
N LEU A 95 11.72 -4.53 4.50
CA LEU A 95 11.42 -5.36 5.68
C LEU A 95 11.94 -6.79 5.55
N ILE A 96 11.81 -7.37 4.36
CA ILE A 96 12.30 -8.72 4.07
C ILE A 96 13.83 -8.71 4.03
N ALA A 97 14.45 -7.76 3.32
CA ALA A 97 15.91 -7.67 3.19
C ALA A 97 16.60 -7.48 4.54
N ALA A 98 16.01 -6.66 5.43
CA ALA A 98 16.54 -6.44 6.78
C ALA A 98 16.56 -7.72 7.65
N ARG A 99 15.60 -8.63 7.45
CA ARG A 99 15.45 -9.84 8.29
C ARG A 99 15.99 -11.10 7.64
N TYR A 100 15.90 -11.19 6.32
CA TYR A 100 16.27 -12.35 5.51
C TYR A 100 17.28 -11.95 4.42
N PRO A 101 18.49 -11.50 4.80
CA PRO A 101 19.49 -11.00 3.84
C PRO A 101 20.01 -12.06 2.87
N HIS A 102 19.72 -13.33 3.11
CA HIS A 102 20.05 -14.45 2.23
C HIS A 102 19.03 -14.68 1.10
N LEU A 103 17.88 -14.00 1.13
CA LEU A 103 16.84 -14.12 0.10
C LEU A 103 17.05 -13.12 -1.04
N THR A 104 16.69 -13.53 -2.24
CA THR A 104 16.73 -12.67 -3.42
C THR A 104 15.35 -12.05 -3.63
N ILE A 105 15.24 -10.72 -3.65
CA ILE A 105 13.96 -10.05 -3.86
C ILE A 105 13.89 -9.55 -5.31
N LEU A 106 12.92 -10.05 -6.08
CA LEU A 106 12.72 -9.64 -7.47
C LEU A 106 11.37 -8.95 -7.67
N PRO A 107 11.29 -7.97 -8.60
CA PRO A 107 10.06 -7.25 -8.86
C PRO A 107 8.96 -8.18 -9.36
N LEU A 108 7.72 -7.96 -8.92
CA LEU A 108 6.54 -8.71 -9.31
C LEU A 108 5.39 -7.74 -9.66
N ARG A 109 5.02 -7.74 -10.95
CA ARG A 109 3.94 -6.90 -11.52
C ARG A 109 2.86 -7.72 -12.20
N GLY A 110 1.72 -7.09 -12.42
CA GLY A 110 0.49 -7.66 -12.97
C GLY A 110 -0.68 -7.54 -11.99
N ASN A 111 -1.89 -7.87 -12.45
CA ASN A 111 -3.03 -8.12 -11.56
C ASN A 111 -2.81 -9.39 -10.72
N LEU A 112 -3.74 -9.71 -9.82
CA LEU A 112 -3.58 -10.85 -8.91
C LEU A 112 -3.37 -12.17 -9.66
N ASP A 113 -4.19 -12.46 -10.66
CA ASP A 113 -4.12 -13.70 -11.43
C ASP A 113 -2.78 -13.87 -12.15
N THR A 114 -2.26 -12.78 -12.75
CA THR A 114 -0.95 -12.79 -13.39
C THR A 114 0.17 -13.10 -12.39
N ARG A 115 0.07 -12.56 -11.17
CA ARG A 115 1.07 -12.78 -10.12
C ARG A 115 1.02 -14.21 -9.57
N LEU A 116 -0.18 -14.73 -9.32
CA LEU A 116 -0.36 -16.12 -8.90
C LEU A 116 0.10 -17.09 -10.01
N GLY A 117 -0.19 -16.79 -11.27
CA GLY A 117 0.31 -17.58 -12.40
C GLY A 117 1.84 -17.57 -12.52
N LYS A 118 2.52 -16.46 -12.20
CA LYS A 118 4.00 -16.41 -12.11
C LYS A 118 4.54 -17.31 -11.00
N LEU A 119 3.90 -17.27 -9.82
CA LEU A 119 4.23 -18.18 -8.73
C LEU A 119 4.03 -19.65 -9.14
N ASP A 120 2.90 -19.96 -9.79
CA ASP A 120 2.53 -21.33 -10.17
C ASP A 120 3.44 -21.93 -11.25
N ARG A 121 4.10 -21.10 -12.05
CA ARG A 121 5.14 -21.54 -13.00
C ARG A 121 6.52 -21.75 -12.36
N GLY A 122 6.69 -21.38 -11.09
CA GLY A 122 7.98 -21.46 -10.41
C GLY A 122 8.91 -20.26 -10.65
N ASP A 123 8.40 -19.14 -11.20
CA ASP A 123 9.20 -17.92 -11.42
C ASP A 123 9.69 -17.33 -10.07
N TYR A 124 9.00 -17.65 -8.97
CA TYR A 124 9.31 -17.23 -7.60
C TYR A 124 9.09 -18.40 -6.64
N ALA A 125 9.92 -18.51 -5.59
CA ALA A 125 9.69 -19.46 -4.50
C ALA A 125 8.52 -19.02 -3.60
N ALA A 126 8.33 -17.70 -3.47
CA ALA A 126 7.20 -17.10 -2.77
C ALA A 126 6.89 -15.70 -3.32
N ILE A 127 5.67 -15.23 -3.09
CA ILE A 127 5.28 -13.84 -3.37
C ILE A 127 4.59 -13.25 -2.13
N ILE A 128 4.70 -11.92 -1.98
CA ILE A 128 4.04 -11.21 -0.86
C ILE A 128 2.92 -10.33 -1.40
N LEU A 129 1.70 -10.55 -0.90
CA LEU A 129 0.49 -9.83 -1.28
C LEU A 129 -0.24 -9.28 -0.05
N ALA A 130 -1.30 -8.49 -0.22
CA ALA A 130 -2.12 -8.05 0.91
C ALA A 130 -3.21 -9.10 1.18
N ALA A 131 -3.40 -9.52 2.44
CA ALA A 131 -4.38 -10.54 2.80
C ALA A 131 -5.79 -10.18 2.31
N ALA A 132 -6.23 -8.94 2.54
CA ALA A 132 -7.53 -8.43 2.09
C ALA A 132 -7.82 -8.61 0.60
N GLY A 133 -6.80 -8.55 -0.27
CA GLY A 133 -6.99 -8.78 -1.70
C GLY A 133 -7.37 -10.22 -2.02
N LEU A 134 -6.74 -11.18 -1.34
CA LEU A 134 -7.05 -12.60 -1.52
C LEU A 134 -8.38 -12.97 -0.86
N ASN A 135 -8.66 -12.47 0.34
CA ASN A 135 -9.90 -12.77 1.07
C ASN A 135 -11.13 -12.31 0.28
N ARG A 136 -11.12 -11.07 -0.23
CA ARG A 136 -12.23 -10.51 -1.03
C ARG A 136 -12.51 -11.28 -2.32
N LEU A 137 -11.51 -11.95 -2.88
CA LEU A 137 -11.63 -12.75 -4.09
C LEU A 137 -11.87 -14.25 -3.82
N GLY A 138 -12.08 -14.64 -2.56
CA GLY A 138 -12.29 -16.04 -2.19
C GLY A 138 -11.02 -16.91 -2.31
N LEU A 139 -9.84 -16.29 -2.33
CA LEU A 139 -8.55 -16.95 -2.52
C LEU A 139 -7.75 -17.12 -1.22
N ALA A 140 -8.42 -17.08 -0.07
CA ALA A 140 -7.79 -17.23 1.25
C ALA A 140 -6.97 -18.52 1.37
N ALA A 141 -7.37 -19.60 0.68
CA ALA A 141 -6.64 -20.87 0.66
C ALA A 141 -5.23 -20.78 0.04
N ARG A 142 -4.93 -19.72 -0.72
CA ARG A 142 -3.58 -19.45 -1.24
C ARG A 142 -2.64 -18.87 -0.17
N ILE A 143 -3.17 -18.34 0.93
CA ILE A 143 -2.37 -17.76 2.02
C ILE A 143 -1.76 -18.91 2.83
N ARG A 144 -0.43 -19.02 2.79
CA ARG A 144 0.30 -20.00 3.61
C ARG A 144 0.46 -19.50 5.04
N SER A 145 0.76 -18.21 5.19
CA SER A 145 0.79 -17.53 6.47
C SER A 145 0.52 -16.04 6.30
N VAL A 146 -0.05 -15.42 7.34
CA VAL A 146 -0.18 -13.97 7.45
C VAL A 146 1.01 -13.43 8.23
N LEU A 147 1.64 -12.39 7.71
CA LEU A 147 2.79 -11.74 8.34
C LEU A 147 2.28 -10.78 9.41
N SER A 148 2.76 -10.92 10.64
CA SER A 148 2.38 -10.00 11.71
C SER A 148 2.91 -8.58 11.40
N PRO A 149 2.28 -7.52 11.93
CA PRO A 149 2.77 -6.15 11.75
C PRO A 149 4.22 -5.92 12.22
N GLU A 150 4.73 -6.75 13.13
CA GLU A 150 6.11 -6.75 13.61
C GLU A 150 7.09 -7.34 12.57
N LEU A 151 6.61 -8.26 11.72
CA LEU A 151 7.37 -8.83 10.61
C LEU A 151 7.26 -7.95 9.37
N SER A 152 6.04 -7.53 9.04
CA SER A 152 5.76 -6.70 7.87
C SER A 152 4.73 -5.62 8.19
N LEU A 153 5.23 -4.45 8.60
CA LEU A 153 4.38 -3.32 8.96
C LEU A 153 3.54 -2.88 7.73
N PRO A 154 2.19 -2.81 7.83
CA PRO A 154 1.32 -2.49 6.71
C PRO A 154 1.58 -1.12 6.06
N ALA A 155 1.18 -1.00 4.79
CA ALA A 155 1.09 0.30 4.13
C ALA A 155 -0.11 1.10 4.69
N ALA A 156 0.00 2.42 4.68
CA ALA A 156 -1.10 3.32 5.05
C ALA A 156 -2.38 2.99 4.27
N GLY A 157 -3.49 2.75 4.97
CA GLY A 157 -4.78 2.40 4.38
C GLY A 157 -4.86 0.99 3.78
N GLN A 158 -3.88 0.10 4.03
CA GLN A 158 -3.98 -1.29 3.58
C GLN A 158 -5.16 -2.00 4.26
N GLY A 159 -5.93 -2.78 3.50
CA GLY A 159 -7.15 -3.46 3.97
C GLY A 159 -8.41 -2.61 3.82
N THR A 160 -8.30 -1.31 3.58
CA THR A 160 -9.44 -0.38 3.57
C THR A 160 -9.91 -0.06 2.16
N LEU A 161 -11.24 -0.02 1.97
CA LEU A 161 -11.87 0.55 0.78
C LEU A 161 -12.41 1.95 1.10
N ALA A 162 -12.35 2.85 0.13
CA ALA A 162 -12.91 4.19 0.23
C ALA A 162 -13.76 4.52 -1.00
N ILE A 163 -14.82 5.29 -0.78
CA ILE A 163 -15.71 5.78 -1.82
C ILE A 163 -15.40 7.25 -2.08
N GLU A 164 -14.99 7.55 -3.30
CA GLU A 164 -14.82 8.91 -3.81
C GLU A 164 -16.08 9.34 -4.56
N ILE A 165 -16.48 10.59 -4.35
CA ILE A 165 -17.57 11.24 -5.09
C ILE A 165 -17.10 12.61 -5.58
N MET A 166 -17.73 13.07 -6.66
CA MET A 166 -17.74 14.50 -6.95
C MET A 166 -18.55 15.26 -5.89
N GLY A 167 -18.24 16.54 -5.73
CA GLY A 167 -18.97 17.47 -4.86
C GLY A 167 -20.42 17.70 -5.32
N GLU A 168 -20.81 18.96 -5.47
CA GLU A 168 -22.22 19.27 -5.77
C GLU A 168 -22.65 18.72 -7.14
N ARG A 169 -23.76 17.99 -7.15
CA ARG A 169 -24.38 17.43 -8.35
C ARG A 169 -25.52 18.32 -8.83
N HIS A 170 -25.66 18.43 -10.15
CA HIS A 170 -26.74 19.21 -10.77
C HIS A 170 -28.14 18.62 -10.59
N ASP A 171 -28.25 17.32 -10.27
CA ASP A 171 -29.52 16.62 -10.03
C ASP A 171 -30.06 16.78 -8.59
N GLY A 172 -29.31 17.48 -7.71
CA GLY A 172 -29.70 17.72 -6.32
C GLY A 172 -29.59 16.50 -5.41
N VAL A 173 -29.01 15.39 -5.88
CA VAL A 173 -28.81 14.19 -5.06
C VAL A 173 -27.63 14.39 -4.11
N ASP A 174 -27.90 14.30 -2.82
CA ASP A 174 -26.89 14.35 -1.75
C ASP A 174 -26.27 12.96 -1.54
N LEU A 175 -25.25 12.64 -2.35
CA LEU A 175 -24.53 11.37 -2.24
C LEU A 175 -23.81 11.22 -0.90
N GLN A 176 -23.32 12.31 -0.31
CA GLN A 176 -22.64 12.28 0.98
C GLN A 176 -23.57 11.71 2.05
N ARG A 177 -24.81 12.20 2.12
CA ARG A 177 -25.82 11.72 3.08
C ARG A 177 -26.27 10.29 2.78
N LEU A 178 -26.39 9.91 1.51
CA LEU A 178 -26.77 8.55 1.11
C LEU A 178 -25.70 7.52 1.48
N LEU A 179 -24.42 7.89 1.40
CA LEU A 179 -23.29 7.00 1.63
C LEU A 179 -22.80 7.01 3.09
N ALA A 180 -23.23 7.99 3.90
CA ALA A 180 -22.84 8.11 5.31
C ALA A 180 -22.98 6.79 6.14
N PRO A 181 -24.01 5.95 5.96
CA PRO A 181 -24.11 4.68 6.70
C PRO A 181 -23.01 3.65 6.39
N LEU A 182 -22.27 3.80 5.29
CA LEU A 182 -21.15 2.92 4.93
C LEU A 182 -19.84 3.30 5.60
N ASN A 183 -19.77 4.48 6.22
CA ASN A 183 -18.55 4.98 6.82
C ASN A 183 -18.31 4.34 8.19
N ASP A 184 -17.21 3.62 8.33
CA ASP A 184 -16.71 3.14 9.61
C ASP A 184 -15.80 4.18 10.27
N VAL A 185 -16.25 4.70 11.41
CA VAL A 185 -15.58 5.82 12.10
C VAL A 185 -14.19 5.43 12.60
N ALA A 186 -14.04 4.23 13.17
CA ALA A 186 -12.76 3.76 13.69
C ALA A 186 -11.73 3.58 12.56
N THR A 187 -12.14 2.98 11.44
CA THR A 187 -11.30 2.84 10.25
C THR A 187 -10.95 4.19 9.65
N ALA A 188 -11.88 5.14 9.61
CA ALA A 188 -11.61 6.50 9.15
C ALA A 188 -10.53 7.18 10.01
N GLN A 189 -10.63 7.09 11.34
CA GLN A 189 -9.66 7.67 12.27
C GLN A 189 -8.25 7.07 12.08
N VAL A 190 -8.10 5.75 12.11
CA VAL A 190 -6.77 5.12 11.90
C VAL A 190 -6.21 5.46 10.52
N SER A 191 -7.06 5.49 9.50
CA SER A 191 -6.64 5.81 8.13
C SER A 191 -6.15 7.25 8.01
N LEU A 192 -6.77 8.20 8.71
CA LEU A 192 -6.30 9.60 8.75
C LEU A 192 -4.90 9.70 9.35
N ALA A 193 -4.64 9.03 10.48
CA ALA A 193 -3.34 9.03 11.13
C ALA A 193 -2.25 8.42 10.23
N GLU A 194 -2.53 7.26 9.63
CA GLU A 194 -1.61 6.58 8.71
C GLU A 194 -1.33 7.42 7.45
N ARG A 195 -2.37 7.99 6.85
CA ARG A 195 -2.26 8.83 5.65
C ARG A 195 -1.52 10.12 5.94
N LYS A 196 -1.67 10.70 7.14
CA LYS A 196 -0.92 11.88 7.56
C LYS A 196 0.59 11.64 7.55
N VAL A 197 1.06 10.52 8.08
CA VAL A 197 2.48 10.12 7.98
C VAL A 197 2.91 10.02 6.52
N SER A 198 2.13 9.31 5.70
CA SER A 198 2.47 9.12 4.28
C SER A 198 2.53 10.45 3.53
N ARG A 199 1.56 11.35 3.75
CA ARG A 199 1.50 12.71 3.15
C ARG A 199 2.77 13.50 3.46
N ILE A 200 3.21 13.50 4.71
CA ILE A 200 4.40 14.24 5.16
C ILE A 200 5.68 13.82 4.41
N PHE A 201 5.80 12.54 4.06
CA PHE A 201 6.96 11.99 3.36
C PHE A 201 6.76 11.87 1.83
N GLY A 202 5.80 12.62 1.26
CA GLY A 202 5.61 12.72 -0.19
C GLY A 202 4.58 11.75 -0.79
N GLY A 203 3.86 11.00 0.05
CA GLY A 203 2.60 10.36 -0.32
C GLY A 203 2.70 9.38 -1.50
N SER A 204 3.79 8.64 -1.65
CA SER A 204 3.99 7.70 -2.77
C SER A 204 3.91 6.22 -2.35
N CYS A 205 3.44 5.35 -3.24
CA CYS A 205 3.55 3.90 -3.06
C CYS A 205 4.95 3.37 -3.44
N GLN A 206 5.79 4.27 -3.99
CA GLN A 206 7.16 4.01 -4.42
C GLN A 206 8.18 4.49 -3.40
N ILE A 207 7.75 4.84 -2.18
CA ILE A 207 8.66 5.05 -1.05
C ILE A 207 8.58 3.83 -0.13
N PRO A 208 9.72 3.38 0.43
CA PRO A 208 9.78 2.33 1.45
C PRO A 208 9.24 2.85 2.80
N LEU A 209 7.96 3.19 2.83
CA LEU A 209 7.25 3.72 3.99
C LEU A 209 6.13 2.78 4.42
N ALA A 210 5.97 2.62 5.73
CA ALA A 210 4.87 1.91 6.36
C ALA A 210 4.21 2.83 7.41
N ALA A 211 2.90 2.69 7.58
CA ALA A 211 2.17 3.35 8.66
C ALA A 211 0.95 2.51 8.98
N TYR A 212 0.82 2.10 10.24
CA TYR A 212 -0.23 1.22 10.69
C TYR A 212 -0.70 1.62 12.09
N ALA A 213 -2.00 1.92 12.20
CA ALA A 213 -2.66 2.28 13.42
C ALA A 213 -3.76 1.29 13.81
N THR A 214 -3.94 1.15 15.12
CA THR A 214 -4.99 0.36 15.76
C THR A 214 -5.66 1.19 16.85
N ILE A 215 -6.95 0.99 17.08
CA ILE A 215 -7.69 1.63 18.17
C ILE A 215 -8.11 0.57 19.19
N ASN A 216 -7.92 0.87 20.48
CA ASN A 216 -8.48 0.12 21.60
C ASN A 216 -9.19 1.11 22.55
N GLY A 217 -10.51 1.09 22.57
CA GLY A 217 -11.31 2.11 23.26
C GLY A 217 -11.09 3.50 22.65
N GLU A 218 -10.70 4.47 23.48
CA GLU A 218 -10.41 5.85 23.05
C GLU A 218 -8.94 6.06 22.66
N GLN A 219 -8.11 5.01 22.77
CA GLN A 219 -6.68 5.10 22.54
C GLN A 219 -6.32 4.57 21.15
N MET A 220 -5.65 5.39 20.35
CA MET A 220 -4.99 4.97 19.12
C MET A 220 -3.52 4.71 19.38
N HIS A 221 -3.02 3.64 18.77
CA HIS A 221 -1.61 3.28 18.71
C HIS A 221 -1.18 3.26 17.24
N LEU A 222 -0.22 4.12 16.87
CA LEU A 222 0.29 4.27 15.51
C LEU A 222 1.77 3.89 15.48
N ARG A 223 2.13 2.98 14.57
CA ARG A 223 3.51 2.63 14.22
C ARG A 223 3.81 3.12 12.81
N ALA A 224 5.02 3.64 12.61
CA ALA A 224 5.48 4.12 11.32
C ALA A 224 6.94 3.75 11.02
N MET A 225 7.13 3.48 9.74
CA MET A 225 8.30 3.04 9.00
C MET A 225 8.90 3.99 7.96
N VAL A 226 10.19 4.29 7.92
CA VAL A 226 10.88 4.50 6.63
C VAL A 226 12.22 3.75 6.59
N ALA A 227 12.58 3.18 5.44
CA ALA A 227 13.82 2.40 5.31
C ALA A 227 14.51 2.60 3.96
N THR A 228 15.74 2.15 3.78
CA THR A 228 16.32 1.94 2.44
C THR A 228 15.79 0.61 1.85
N PRO A 229 15.69 0.46 0.51
CA PRO A 229 15.17 -0.77 -0.09
C PRO A 229 15.97 -2.04 0.23
N ASP A 230 17.26 -1.90 0.55
CA ASP A 230 18.13 -2.98 1.02
C ASP A 230 17.95 -3.33 2.52
N GLY A 231 17.11 -2.58 3.24
CA GLY A 231 16.86 -2.78 4.66
C GLY A 231 18.00 -2.37 5.59
N GLN A 232 19.10 -1.79 5.09
CA GLN A 232 20.29 -1.48 5.90
C GLN A 232 20.10 -0.27 6.81
N ARG A 233 19.28 0.70 6.39
CA ARG A 233 18.96 1.89 7.19
C ARG A 233 17.45 1.95 7.39
N MET A 234 17.01 2.19 8.63
CA MET A 234 15.59 2.29 8.96
C MET A 234 15.39 3.26 10.12
N ALA A 235 14.39 4.13 9.98
CA ALA A 235 13.83 4.94 11.03
C ALA A 235 12.46 4.36 11.40
N SER A 236 12.19 4.23 12.70
CA SER A 236 10.91 3.68 13.19
C SER A 236 10.31 4.60 14.26
N ALA A 237 8.99 4.71 14.28
CA ALA A 237 8.27 5.48 15.26
C ALA A 237 7.08 4.70 15.80
N GLU A 238 6.79 4.89 17.08
CA GLU A 238 5.63 4.35 17.76
C GLU A 238 5.07 5.45 18.66
N VAL A 239 3.78 5.76 18.49
CA VAL A 239 3.09 6.82 19.24
C VAL A 239 1.71 6.34 19.67
N SER A 240 1.27 6.82 20.83
CA SER A 240 -0.05 6.55 21.38
C SER A 240 -0.71 7.84 21.80
N GLY A 241 -1.99 8.03 21.46
CA GLY A 241 -2.80 9.14 21.98
C GLY A 241 -4.29 8.93 21.74
N ALA A 242 -5.07 9.99 21.90
CA ALA A 242 -6.51 9.96 21.70
C ALA A 242 -6.86 9.63 20.24
N ALA A 243 -7.76 8.66 20.04
CA ALA A 243 -8.25 8.28 18.70
C ALA A 243 -9.01 9.41 18.00
N SER A 244 -9.50 10.39 18.75
CA SER A 244 -10.13 11.61 18.26
C SER A 244 -9.16 12.62 17.65
N ASP A 245 -7.83 12.43 17.80
CA ASP A 245 -6.81 13.33 17.24
C ASP A 245 -5.81 12.57 16.33
N PRO A 246 -6.30 11.94 15.25
CA PRO A 246 -5.48 11.08 14.41
C PRO A 246 -4.37 11.83 13.67
N GLU A 247 -4.63 13.07 13.22
CA GLU A 247 -3.63 13.83 12.49
C GLU A 247 -2.48 14.29 13.38
N ALA A 248 -2.73 14.69 14.64
CA ALA A 248 -1.65 15.02 15.57
C ALA A 248 -0.75 13.80 15.84
N LEU A 249 -1.33 12.60 15.97
CA LEU A 249 -0.54 11.37 16.08
C LEU A 249 0.31 11.12 14.83
N GLY A 250 -0.26 11.32 13.64
CA GLY A 250 0.50 11.23 12.39
C GLY A 250 1.67 12.22 12.32
N GLU A 251 1.48 13.45 12.81
CA GLU A 251 2.55 14.46 12.88
C GLU A 251 3.65 14.08 13.88
N GLN A 252 3.25 13.60 15.07
CA GLN A 252 4.20 13.14 16.09
C GLN A 252 5.05 11.98 15.58
N ALA A 253 4.42 10.96 14.97
CA ALA A 253 5.15 9.84 14.38
C ALA A 253 6.13 10.31 13.29
N ALA A 254 5.71 11.23 12.42
CA ALA A 254 6.58 11.78 11.39
C ALA A 254 7.75 12.61 11.97
N GLN A 255 7.54 13.32 13.09
CA GLN A 255 8.61 14.04 13.78
C GLN A 255 9.65 13.08 14.36
N LEU A 256 9.23 11.98 14.99
CA LEU A 256 10.13 10.94 15.50
C LEU A 256 10.94 10.27 14.38
N LEU A 257 10.31 10.05 13.21
CA LEU A 257 11.01 9.55 12.03
C LEU A 257 12.07 10.54 11.52
N ARG A 258 11.76 11.84 11.48
CA ARG A 258 12.72 12.89 11.07
C ARG A 258 13.93 12.98 11.99
N GLN A 259 13.75 12.78 13.30
CA GLN A 259 14.85 12.75 14.27
C GLN A 259 15.82 11.59 14.02
N GLN A 260 15.38 10.55 13.32
CA GLN A 260 16.15 9.38 12.94
C GLN A 260 16.59 9.40 11.45
N ASP A 261 16.75 10.59 10.88
CA ASP A 261 17.21 10.80 9.50
C ASP A 261 16.31 10.20 8.41
N ALA A 262 14.98 10.19 8.63
CA ALA A 262 14.02 9.77 7.60
C ALA A 262 14.22 10.50 6.26
N ALA A 263 14.61 11.78 6.29
CA ALA A 263 14.89 12.56 5.08
C ALA A 263 16.11 12.03 4.32
N GLY A 264 17.23 11.77 5.00
CA GLY A 264 18.43 11.21 4.37
C GLY A 264 18.24 9.77 3.88
N ILE A 265 17.44 8.97 4.59
CA ILE A 265 17.02 7.63 4.15
C ILE A 265 16.25 7.72 2.83
N LEU A 266 15.18 8.52 2.78
CA LEU A 266 14.36 8.66 1.57
C LEU A 266 15.11 9.30 0.40
N ALA A 267 15.99 10.27 0.66
CA ALA A 267 16.84 10.87 -0.37
C ALA A 267 17.75 9.83 -1.03
N SER A 268 18.31 8.88 -0.27
CA SER A 268 19.14 7.80 -0.83
C SER A 268 18.36 6.83 -1.72
N CYS A 269 17.04 6.73 -1.54
CA CYS A 269 16.16 5.89 -2.36
C CYS A 269 15.88 6.52 -3.74
N ALA A 270 15.97 7.85 -3.86
CA ALA A 270 15.72 8.56 -5.12
C ALA A 270 16.88 8.47 -6.12
N VAL A 271 18.04 7.94 -5.70
CA VAL A 271 19.33 8.03 -6.43
C VAL A 271 19.70 6.72 -7.14
N THR A 272 18.86 5.70 -7.19
CA THR A 272 19.17 4.46 -7.93
C THR A 272 18.54 4.47 -9.34
N PRO A 273 19.26 4.85 -10.41
CA PRO A 273 18.90 4.42 -11.74
C PRO A 273 19.18 2.92 -11.86
N ASP A 274 18.24 2.19 -12.47
CA ASP A 274 18.34 0.77 -12.81
C ASP A 274 19.66 0.47 -13.55
N ASN A 275 20.65 -0.10 -12.85
CA ASN A 275 21.78 -0.78 -13.47
C ASN A 275 21.52 -2.28 -13.46
N HIS A 276 20.56 -2.74 -14.28
CA HIS A 276 20.47 -4.14 -14.70
C HIS A 276 20.02 -4.23 -16.16
N GLU A 277 20.76 -3.59 -17.07
CA GLU A 277 20.94 -4.15 -18.42
C GLU A 277 22.13 -5.12 -18.34
N GLY A 278 21.85 -6.42 -18.41
CA GLY A 278 22.93 -7.42 -18.41
C GLY A 278 22.53 -8.83 -18.02
N LEU A 279 21.55 -9.41 -18.73
CA LEU A 279 21.51 -10.87 -18.91
C LEU A 279 21.42 -11.12 -20.41
N ALA A 280 22.56 -11.52 -20.96
CA ALA A 280 22.74 -11.87 -22.36
C ALA A 280 21.79 -13.00 -22.77
N PRO A 281 21.34 -13.04 -24.04
CA PRO A 281 20.58 -14.19 -24.54
C PRO A 281 21.53 -15.39 -24.61
N HIS A 282 21.17 -16.48 -23.92
CA HIS A 282 21.76 -17.78 -24.19
C HIS A 282 21.36 -18.23 -25.60
N ALA A 283 22.37 -18.73 -26.32
CA ALA A 283 22.33 -19.28 -27.66
C ALA A 283 21.39 -20.49 -27.81
#